data_AF-A0A258G606-F1
#
_entry.id   AF-A0A258G606-F1
#
_cell.length_a   1.000
_cell.length_b   1.000
_cell.length_c   1.000
_cell.angle_alpha   90.00
_cell.angle_beta   90.00
_cell.angle_gamma   90.00
#
_symmetry.space_group_name_H-M   'P 1'
#
loop_
_entity.id
_entity.type
_entity.pdbx_description
1 polymer ?
#
loop_
_entity_poly.entity_id
_entity_poly.type
_entity_poly.pdbx_seq_one_letter_code
_entity_poly.pdbx_strand_id
1 'polypeptide(L)' 'MADDSEMVYPTGLTPKQAEEIQEGLMWGTRIYAGIAIAAHVLAYIYTPWLHS' A
#
# COMPACT_ATOMS: atom_id res chain seq x y z
N MET A 1 -0.71 -15.54 -26.06
CA MET A 1 -1.99 -14.89 -25.78
C MET A 1 -2.47 -15.54 -24.49
N ALA A 2 -2.69 -14.75 -23.43
CA ALA A 2 -3.23 -15.28 -22.18
C ALA A 2 -4.60 -15.92 -22.49
N ASP A 3 -4.89 -17.07 -21.90
CA ASP A 3 -6.16 -17.73 -22.07
C ASP A 3 -7.24 -16.86 -21.40
N ASP A 4 -8.08 -16.21 -22.20
CA ASP A 4 -9.11 -15.27 -21.73
C ASP A 4 -10.16 -15.94 -20.80
N SER A 5 -10.12 -17.27 -20.68
CA SER A 5 -11.00 -18.05 -19.77
C SER A 5 -10.62 -17.95 -18.29
N GLU A 6 -9.40 -17.55 -17.95
CA GLU A 6 -8.95 -17.42 -16.54
C GLU A 6 -9.05 -16.00 -15.97
N MET A 7 -9.51 -15.05 -16.77
CA MET A 7 -9.67 -13.66 -16.34
C MET A 7 -10.92 -13.49 -15.47
N VAL A 8 -10.76 -12.82 -14.33
CA VAL A 8 -11.87 -12.60 -13.38
C VAL A 8 -12.48 -11.21 -13.61
N TYR A 9 -13.77 -11.16 -13.96
CA TYR A 9 -14.54 -9.91 -14.06
C TYR A 9 -14.78 -9.31 -12.65
N PRO A 10 -14.77 -7.97 -12.44
CA PRO A 10 -14.84 -6.85 -13.40
C PRO A 10 -13.50 -6.30 -13.89
N THR A 11 -12.39 -6.71 -13.30
CA THR A 11 -11.07 -6.14 -13.61
C THR A 11 -10.46 -6.74 -14.88
N GLY A 12 -10.92 -7.92 -15.29
CA GLY A 12 -10.36 -8.62 -16.46
C GLY A 12 -8.91 -9.05 -16.26
N LEU A 13 -8.45 -9.11 -15.00
CA LEU A 13 -7.12 -9.58 -14.66
C LEU A 13 -7.16 -11.07 -14.38
N THR A 14 -6.11 -11.77 -14.80
CA THR A 14 -5.84 -13.10 -14.25
C THR A 14 -5.44 -12.97 -12.76
N PRO A 15 -5.66 -13.99 -11.92
CA PRO A 15 -5.28 -13.95 -10.51
C PRO A 15 -3.81 -13.57 -10.29
N LYS A 16 -2.92 -14.06 -11.16
CA LYS A 16 -1.49 -13.76 -11.12
C LYS A 16 -1.19 -12.27 -11.32
N GLN A 17 -1.84 -11.64 -12.30
CA GLN A 17 -1.63 -10.20 -12.55
C GLN A 17 -2.17 -9.34 -11.40
N ALA A 18 -3.27 -9.76 -10.78
CA ALA A 18 -3.79 -9.08 -9.59
C ALA A 18 -2.82 -9.20 -8.41
N GLU A 19 -2.19 -10.37 -8.21
CA GLU A 19 -1.20 -10.60 -7.16
C GLU A 19 0.06 -9.76 -7.35
N GLU A 20 0.59 -9.68 -8.58
CA GLU A 20 1.75 -8.83 -8.92
C GLU A 20 1.49 -7.35 -8.59
N ILE A 21 0.30 -6.83 -8.89
CA ILE A 21 -0.09 -5.45 -8.56
C ILE A 21 -0.25 -5.29 -7.04
N GLN A 22 -0.91 -6.24 -6.38
CA GLN A 22 -1.15 -6.24 -4.94
C GLN A 22 0.17 -6.24 -4.16
N GLU A 23 1.16 -7.04 -4.57
CA GLU A 23 2.49 -7.07 -3.96
C GLU A 23 3.19 -5.70 -4.01
N GLY A 24 3.17 -5.05 -5.17
CA GLY A 24 3.71 -3.70 -5.33
C GLY A 24 3.01 -2.68 -4.43
N LEU A 25 1.67 -2.72 -4.39
CA LEU A 25 0.87 -1.83 -3.55
C LEU A 25 1.14 -2.05 -2.06
N MET A 26 1.22 -3.31 -1.62
CA MET A 26 1.52 -3.66 -0.23
C MET A 26 2.90 -3.16 0.16
N TRP A 27 3.92 -3.32 -0.69
CA TRP A 27 5.27 -2.85 -0.40
C TRP A 27 5.34 -1.33 -0.28
N GLY A 28 4.74 -0.60 -1.22
CA GLY A 28 4.67 0.86 -1.19
C GLY A 28 3.94 1.37 0.06
N THR A 29 2.82 0.74 0.41
CA THR A 29 2.04 1.10 1.60
C THR A 29 2.80 0.84 2.89
N ARG A 30 3.56 -0.26 2.98
CA ARG A 30 4.39 -0.59 4.16
C ARG A 30 5.49 0.44 4.39
N ILE A 31 6.17 0.87 3.33
CA ILE A 31 7.19 1.92 3.42
C ILE A 31 6.57 3.25 3.81
N TYR A 32 5.48 3.64 3.15
CA TYR A 32 4.77 4.86 3.47
C TYR A 32 4.33 4.87 4.94
N ALA A 33 3.74 3.77 5.44
CA ALA A 33 3.32 3.64 6.83
C ALA A 33 4.49 3.76 7.81
N GLY A 34 5.64 3.14 7.51
CA GLY A 34 6.85 3.27 8.33
C GLY A 34 7.33 4.72 8.43
N ILE A 35 7.37 5.44 7.30
CA ILE A 35 7.74 6.86 7.25
C ILE A 35 6.70 7.72 7.98
N ALA A 36 5.41 7.46 7.77
CA ALA A 36 4.33 8.19 8.41
C ALA A 36 4.40 8.07 9.94
N ILE A 37 4.61 6.86 10.48
CA ILE A 37 4.78 6.65 11.92
C ILE A 37 5.99 7.43 12.43
N ALA A 38 7.14 7.33 11.75
CA ALA A 38 8.34 8.07 12.15
C ALA A 38 8.10 9.59 12.16
N ALA A 39 7.43 10.12 11.13
CA ALA A 39 7.08 11.54 11.05
C ALA A 39 6.16 11.97 12.20
N HIS A 40 5.15 11.16 12.55
CA HIS A 40 4.24 11.48 13.67
C HIS A 40 4.93 11.39 15.03
N VAL A 41 5.84 10.42 15.22
CA VAL A 41 6.65 10.33 16.44
C VAL A 41 7.56 11.56 16.58
N LEU A 42 8.24 11.94 15.51
CA LEU A 42 9.09 13.14 15.51
C LEU A 42 8.25 14.41 15.75
N ALA A 43 7.10 14.54 15.08
CA ALA A 43 6.20 15.66 15.28
C ALA A 43 5.70 15.73 16.73
N TYR A 44 5.39 14.59 17.36
CA TYR A 44 4.98 14.53 18.76
C TYR A 44 6.10 14.99 19.72
N ILE A 45 7.36 14.60 19.46
CA ILE A 45 8.51 14.99 20.29
C ILE A 45 8.85 16.48 20.12
N TYR A 46 8.90 16.96 18.87
CA TYR A 46 9.45 18.30 18.57
C TYR A 46 8.40 19.40 18.48
N THR A 47 7.12 19.05 18.30
CA THR A 47 6.02 20.00 18.23
C THR A 47 4.94 19.57 19.23
N PRO A 48 5.06 19.97 20.51
CA PRO A 48 4.13 19.56 21.55
C PRO A 48 2.78 20.29 21.36
N TRP A 49 1.96 19.81 20.43
CA TRP A 49 0.61 20.32 20.21
C TRP A 49 -0.36 19.92 21.32
N LEU A 50 -0.06 18.85 22.05
CA LEU A 50 -0.91 18.25 23.08
C LEU A 50 -0.53 18.66 24.52
N HIS A 51 0.57 19.39 24.70
CA HIS A 51 0.99 19.97 25.97
C HIS A 51 0.88 21.50 25.88
N SER A 52 -0.35 22.00 25.86
CA SER A 52 -0.68 23.41 26.10
C SER A 52 -1.45 23.53 27.40
#